data_AF-A0A7S0Q1J3-F1
#
_entry.id   AF-A0A7S0Q1J3-F1
#
_cell.length_a   1.000
_cell.length_b   1.000
_cell.length_c   1.000
_cell.angle_alpha   90.00
_cell.angle_beta   90.00
_cell.angle_gamma   90.00
#
_symmetry.space_group_name_H-M   'P 1'
#
loop_
_entity.id
_entity.type
_entity.pdbx_description
1 polymer ?
#
loop_
_entity_poly.entity_id
_entity_poly.type
_entity_poly.pdbx_seq_one_letter_code
_entity_poly.pdbx_strand_id
1 'polypeptide(L)'
;TVSPAGLAENTPTGRDTTWSVAAEGRTDVCKRTAPQFVMDSCTITERVSNCNWATCYSDVHFIKTILASLAEAGIPFDTHRIHLAGVSNGGMLSDYLQLQMPGTFASLTPWYGAYLLHYLDKGSQNSKLVNTSYFALHGALDQTIPIRGGDSQ
;
A
#
# COMPACT_ATOMS: atom_id res chain seq x y z
N THR A 1 -2.57 -22.23 -13.41
CA THR A 1 -2.20 -21.46 -12.21
C THR A 1 -2.99 -20.19 -12.23
N VAL A 2 -3.97 -20.03 -11.34
CA VAL A 2 -4.83 -18.84 -11.28
C VAL A 2 -4.16 -17.86 -10.33
N SER A 3 -3.37 -16.94 -10.87
CA SER A 3 -2.98 -15.75 -10.12
C SER A 3 -4.18 -14.81 -10.12
N PRO A 4 -4.54 -14.16 -8.99
CA PRO A 4 -5.60 -13.17 -9.01
C PRO A 4 -5.27 -12.09 -10.06
N ALA A 5 -6.24 -11.74 -10.90
CA ALA A 5 -6.06 -10.75 -11.98
C ALA A 5 -5.52 -9.41 -11.46
N GLY A 6 -5.77 -9.07 -10.19
CA GLY A 6 -5.17 -7.91 -9.53
C GLY A 6 -3.63 -7.95 -9.40
N LEU A 7 -2.97 -9.11 -9.48
CA LEU A 7 -1.51 -9.18 -9.55
C LEU A 7 -0.98 -9.11 -10.99
N ALA A 8 -1.87 -9.19 -11.98
CA ALA A 8 -1.59 -9.14 -13.40
C ALA A 8 -2.28 -7.90 -14.02
N GLU A 9 -2.06 -6.73 -13.42
CA GLU A 9 -2.35 -5.45 -14.05
C GLU A 9 -1.62 -5.39 -15.40
N ASN A 10 -2.37 -5.50 -16.49
CA ASN A 10 -1.84 -5.28 -17.82
C ASN A 10 -1.96 -3.80 -18.11
N THR A 11 -0.83 -3.11 -18.14
CA THR A 11 -0.78 -1.80 -18.76
C THR A 11 -0.34 -1.96 -20.21
N PRO A 12 -0.77 -1.07 -21.12
CA PRO A 12 -0.33 -1.12 -22.52
C PRO A 12 1.20 -1.13 -22.69
N THR A 13 1.94 -0.69 -21.67
CA THR A 13 3.41 -0.58 -21.63
C THR A 13 4.10 -1.72 -20.86
N GLY A 14 3.37 -2.55 -20.11
CA GLY A 14 3.92 -3.69 -19.37
C GLY A 14 4.92 -3.32 -18.25
N ARG A 15 4.81 -2.12 -17.67
CA ARG A 15 5.83 -1.57 -16.73
C ARG A 15 5.28 -0.87 -15.49
N ASP A 16 4.20 -1.30 -14.86
CA ASP A 16 3.56 -0.39 -13.90
C ASP A 16 3.27 -1.02 -12.54
N THR A 17 4.33 -1.12 -11.73
CA THR A 17 4.19 -0.72 -10.33
C THR A 17 4.07 0.80 -10.35
N THR A 18 2.87 1.32 -10.12
CA THR A 18 2.68 2.77 -10.03
C THR A 18 3.13 3.25 -8.66
N TRP A 19 3.95 4.29 -8.65
CA TRP A 19 4.33 4.99 -7.44
C TRP A 19 3.29 6.09 -7.24
N SER A 20 2.55 6.11 -6.12
CA SER A 20 1.65 7.26 -5.83
C SER A 20 2.43 8.54 -5.53
N VAL A 21 3.75 8.42 -5.39
CA VAL A 21 4.67 9.51 -5.16
C VAL A 21 5.47 9.80 -6.42
N ALA A 22 5.77 11.08 -6.67
CA ALA A 22 6.32 11.52 -7.95
C ALA A 22 7.63 10.81 -8.18
N ALA A 23 7.89 10.16 -9.30
CA ALA A 23 9.30 10.09 -9.68
C ALA A 23 9.74 11.49 -10.17
N GLU A 24 10.98 11.91 -9.98
CA GLU A 24 11.46 13.25 -10.30
C GLU A 24 11.28 13.48 -11.81
N GLY A 25 10.63 14.58 -12.15
CA GLY A 25 10.28 14.89 -13.55
C GLY A 25 8.99 14.24 -14.06
N ARG A 26 8.31 13.39 -13.28
CA ARG A 26 6.96 12.90 -13.62
C ARG A 26 5.89 13.90 -13.19
N THR A 27 4.96 14.19 -14.10
CA THR A 27 3.83 15.09 -13.86
C THR A 27 2.54 14.35 -13.48
N ASP A 28 2.56 13.02 -13.49
CA ASP A 28 1.43 12.10 -13.28
C ASP A 28 1.31 11.56 -11.84
N VAL A 29 1.92 12.27 -10.90
CA VAL A 29 1.88 12.02 -9.46
C VAL A 29 0.46 12.19 -8.91
N CYS A 30 0.11 11.61 -7.76
CA CYS A 30 -1.10 11.98 -7.02
C CYS A 30 -1.13 13.47 -6.62
N LYS A 31 -1.47 14.33 -7.58
CA LYS A 31 -1.64 15.77 -7.53
C LYS A 31 -2.89 16.08 -8.33
N ARG A 32 -3.67 17.08 -7.90
CA ARG A 32 -4.96 17.42 -8.53
C ARG A 32 -4.84 17.70 -10.05
N THR A 33 -3.66 18.10 -10.52
CA THR A 33 -3.37 18.49 -11.90
C THR A 33 -2.68 17.41 -12.75
N ALA A 34 -2.41 16.24 -12.18
CA ALA A 34 -1.71 15.17 -12.88
C ALA A 34 -2.59 14.49 -13.94
N PRO A 35 -2.03 14.08 -15.10
CA PRO A 35 -2.76 13.22 -16.03
C PRO A 35 -3.12 11.89 -15.37
N GLN A 36 -4.31 11.40 -15.70
CA GLN A 36 -4.89 10.21 -15.08
C GLN A 36 -4.16 8.95 -15.57
N PHE A 37 -3.53 8.24 -14.64
CA PHE A 37 -3.08 6.87 -14.90
C PHE A 37 -4.26 5.91 -14.75
N VAL A 38 -4.52 5.10 -15.78
CA VAL A 38 -5.70 4.22 -15.82
C VAL A 38 -5.25 2.76 -15.79
N MET A 39 -5.36 2.17 -14.60
CA MET A 39 -5.25 0.72 -14.39
C MET A 39 -6.51 0.00 -14.87
N ASP A 40 -6.35 -1.21 -15.40
CA ASP A 40 -7.47 -2.01 -15.93
C ASP A 40 -8.51 -2.29 -14.84
N SER A 41 -8.04 -2.66 -13.65
CA SER A 41 -8.91 -2.91 -12.49
C SER A 41 -9.73 -1.67 -12.11
N CYS A 42 -9.16 -0.47 -12.29
CA CYS A 42 -9.81 0.80 -11.99
C CYS A 42 -10.87 1.17 -13.02
N THR A 43 -10.67 0.79 -14.28
CA THR A 43 -11.72 0.89 -15.30
C THR A 43 -12.86 -0.07 -14.98
N ILE A 44 -12.55 -1.34 -14.70
CA ILE A 44 -13.55 -2.39 -14.41
C ILE A 44 -14.38 -2.04 -13.17
N THR A 45 -13.75 -1.48 -12.15
CA THR A 45 -14.41 -1.12 -10.89
C THR A 45 -14.97 0.30 -10.87
N GLU A 46 -14.86 1.05 -11.97
CA GLU A 46 -15.29 2.45 -12.09
C GLU A 46 -14.66 3.38 -11.02
N ARG A 47 -13.38 3.13 -10.68
CA ARG A 47 -12.61 3.83 -9.64
C ARG A 47 -11.36 4.51 -10.19
N VAL A 48 -11.46 5.07 -11.39
CA VAL A 48 -10.32 5.73 -12.01
C VAL A 48 -10.00 7.05 -11.29
N SER A 49 -8.74 7.23 -10.89
CA SER A 49 -8.26 8.39 -10.14
C SER A 49 -6.79 8.65 -10.45
N ASN A 50 -6.39 9.92 -10.41
CA ASN A 50 -5.00 10.36 -10.59
C ASN A 50 -4.08 9.94 -9.43
N CYS A 51 -4.65 9.30 -8.41
CA CYS A 51 -3.94 8.82 -7.22
C CYS A 51 -3.92 7.29 -7.13
N ASN A 52 -4.36 6.59 -8.17
CA ASN A 52 -4.32 5.14 -8.20
C ASN A 52 -2.86 4.66 -8.25
N TRP A 53 -2.49 3.81 -7.30
CA TRP A 53 -1.10 3.34 -7.08
C TRP A 53 -0.96 1.83 -6.86
N ALA A 54 -2.09 1.19 -6.63
CA ALA A 54 -2.29 -0.25 -6.58
C ALA A 54 -3.63 -0.51 -7.24
N THR A 55 -3.94 -1.78 -7.54
CA THR A 55 -5.18 -2.13 -8.22
C THR A 55 -6.39 -1.56 -7.49
N CYS A 56 -7.46 -1.26 -8.21
CA CYS A 56 -8.70 -0.78 -7.61
C CYS A 56 -9.58 -1.90 -7.01
N TYR A 57 -9.09 -3.14 -7.04
CA TYR A 57 -9.64 -4.21 -6.22
C TYR A 57 -9.31 -3.99 -4.74
N SER A 58 -10.04 -4.66 -3.85
CA SER A 58 -9.87 -4.45 -2.42
C SER A 58 -8.74 -5.32 -1.86
N ASP A 59 -7.54 -4.75 -1.74
CA ASP A 59 -6.41 -5.40 -1.06
C ASP A 59 -6.75 -5.74 0.41
N VAL A 60 -7.57 -4.92 1.05
CA VAL A 60 -8.09 -5.19 2.40
C VAL A 60 -8.91 -6.47 2.43
N HIS A 61 -9.77 -6.66 1.44
CA HIS A 61 -10.56 -7.89 1.33
C HIS A 61 -9.65 -9.09 1.03
N PHE A 62 -8.70 -8.94 0.11
CA PHE A 62 -7.74 -9.99 -0.21
C PHE A 62 -6.96 -10.47 1.02
N ILE A 63 -6.38 -9.57 1.81
CA ILE A 63 -5.63 -9.92 3.02
C ILE A 63 -6.55 -10.56 4.07
N LYS A 64 -7.76 -10.04 4.29
CA LYS A 64 -8.74 -10.67 5.19
C LYS A 64 -9.07 -12.09 4.75
N THR A 65 -9.26 -12.31 3.45
CA THR A 65 -9.54 -13.63 2.88
C THR A 65 -8.37 -14.58 3.07
N ILE A 66 -7.12 -14.14 2.87
CA ILE A 66 -5.94 -14.99 3.17
C ILE A 66 -5.95 -15.43 4.63
N LEU A 67 -6.11 -14.49 5.57
CA LEU A 67 -6.11 -14.81 7.01
C LEU A 67 -7.25 -15.78 7.38
N ALA A 68 -8.44 -15.57 6.82
CA ALA A 68 -9.57 -16.47 7.01
C ALA A 68 -9.29 -17.87 6.42
N SER A 69 -8.78 -17.95 5.20
CA SER A 69 -8.48 -19.22 4.52
C SER A 69 -7.37 -20.01 5.23
N LEU A 70 -6.36 -19.34 5.82
CA LEU A 70 -5.36 -20.01 6.65
C LEU A 70 -6.01 -20.65 7.89
N ALA A 71 -6.93 -19.94 8.54
CA ALA A 71 -7.64 -20.44 9.71
C ALA A 71 -8.58 -21.60 9.34
N GLU A 72 -9.32 -21.48 8.24
CA GLU A 72 -10.21 -22.52 7.70
C GLU A 72 -9.46 -23.79 7.29
N ALA A 73 -8.26 -23.63 6.73
CA ALA A 73 -7.36 -24.74 6.41
C ALA A 73 -6.77 -25.43 7.66
N GLY A 74 -7.07 -24.93 8.86
CA GLY A 74 -6.55 -25.46 10.13
C GLY A 74 -5.06 -25.21 10.31
N ILE A 75 -4.48 -24.24 9.60
CA ILE A 75 -3.07 -23.85 9.76
C ILE A 75 -2.98 -23.03 11.05
N PRO A 76 -2.27 -23.51 12.09
CA PRO A 76 -2.20 -22.79 13.35
C PRO A 76 -1.31 -21.55 13.22
N PHE A 77 -1.87 -20.38 13.49
CA PHE A 77 -1.13 -19.14 13.68
C PHE A 77 -1.78 -18.33 14.79
N ASP A 78 -1.00 -17.45 15.42
CA ASP A 78 -1.50 -16.57 16.46
C ASP A 78 -2.10 -15.31 15.83
N THR A 79 -3.42 -15.21 15.88
CA THR A 79 -4.19 -14.08 15.33
C THR A 79 -3.88 -12.74 16.03
N HIS A 80 -3.25 -12.77 17.21
CA HIS A 80 -2.81 -11.58 17.94
C HIS A 80 -1.35 -11.20 17.65
N ARG A 81 -0.59 -12.02 16.91
CA ARG A 81 0.82 -11.78 16.57
C ARG A 81 1.04 -11.83 15.06
N ILE A 82 0.20 -11.11 14.33
CA ILE A 82 0.37 -10.91 12.89
C ILE A 82 1.27 -9.70 12.68
N HIS A 83 2.41 -9.91 12.00
CA HIS A 83 3.39 -8.87 11.72
C HIS A 83 3.42 -8.59 10.23
N LEU A 84 3.40 -7.32 9.85
CA LEU A 84 3.36 -6.88 8.46
C LEU A 84 4.66 -6.17 8.11
N ALA A 85 5.29 -6.59 7.02
CA ALA A 85 6.49 -5.96 6.50
C ALA A 85 6.36 -5.81 4.98
N GLY A 86 6.95 -4.76 4.45
CA GLY A 86 6.91 -4.49 3.03
C GLY A 86 7.98 -3.51 2.62
N VAL A 87 8.40 -3.61 1.37
CA VAL A 87 9.51 -2.83 0.80
C VAL A 87 8.97 -1.97 -0.33
N SER A 88 9.37 -0.70 -0.40
CA SER A 88 8.96 0.23 -1.47
C SER A 88 7.41 0.31 -1.52
N ASN A 89 6.76 -0.04 -2.62
CA ASN A 89 5.28 -0.09 -2.73
C ASN A 89 4.66 -1.08 -1.73
N GLY A 90 5.38 -2.13 -1.34
CA GLY A 90 4.96 -3.01 -0.25
C GLY A 90 4.97 -2.30 1.11
N GLY A 91 5.89 -1.35 1.32
CA GLY A 91 5.91 -0.48 2.49
C GLY A 91 4.68 0.45 2.50
N MET A 92 4.36 1.04 1.35
CA MET A 92 3.13 1.84 1.16
C MET A 92 1.87 1.03 1.43
N LEU A 93 1.81 -0.19 0.91
CA LEU A 93 0.70 -1.12 1.17
C LEU A 93 0.61 -1.50 2.64
N SER A 94 1.74 -1.69 3.30
CA SER A 94 1.76 -1.98 4.74
C SER A 94 1.14 -0.82 5.52
N ASP A 95 1.57 0.40 5.23
CA ASP A 95 1.01 1.63 5.80
C ASP A 95 -0.49 1.80 5.51
N TYR A 96 -0.93 1.50 4.28
CA TYR A 96 -2.35 1.50 3.92
C TYR A 96 -3.16 0.48 4.74
N LEU A 97 -2.69 -0.76 4.78
CA LEU A 97 -3.41 -1.88 5.42
C LEU A 97 -3.57 -1.65 6.92
N GLN A 98 -2.58 -1.10 7.63
CA GLN A 98 -2.77 -0.80 9.06
C GLN A 98 -3.91 0.18 9.31
N LEU A 99 -4.05 1.21 8.47
CA LEU A 99 -5.11 2.21 8.61
C LEU A 99 -6.49 1.60 8.32
N GLN A 100 -6.56 0.66 7.37
CA GLN A 100 -7.82 0.01 6.96
C GLN A 100 -8.20 -1.19 7.84
N MET A 101 -7.24 -1.80 8.52
CA MET A 101 -7.40 -2.99 9.36
C MET A 101 -6.85 -2.75 10.77
N PRO A 102 -7.31 -1.70 11.47
CA PRO A 102 -6.72 -1.33 12.74
C PRO A 102 -7.02 -2.39 13.80
N GLY A 103 -5.99 -2.76 14.57
CA GLY A 103 -6.02 -3.86 15.54
C GLY A 103 -5.78 -5.25 14.96
N THR A 104 -5.59 -5.40 13.64
CA THR A 104 -5.23 -6.70 13.04
C THR A 104 -3.73 -7.01 13.18
N PHE A 105 -2.87 -6.01 13.03
CA PHE A 105 -1.42 -6.19 13.04
C PHE A 105 -0.82 -5.78 14.39
N ALA A 106 0.02 -6.68 14.94
CA ALA A 106 0.77 -6.44 16.17
C ALA A 106 1.96 -5.51 15.92
N SER A 107 2.61 -5.62 14.75
CA SER A 107 3.64 -4.69 14.34
C SER A 107 3.72 -4.49 12.83
N LEU A 108 4.33 -3.36 12.46
CA LEU A 108 4.67 -3.01 11.09
C LEU A 108 6.15 -2.72 10.92
N THR A 109 6.70 -3.15 9.78
CA THR A 109 8.08 -2.83 9.37
C THR A 109 8.13 -2.45 7.88
N PRO A 110 7.72 -1.22 7.52
CA PRO A 110 7.87 -0.72 6.17
C PRO A 110 9.33 -0.30 5.90
N TRP A 111 9.84 -0.66 4.74
CA TRP A 111 11.15 -0.27 4.22
C TRP A 111 10.95 0.73 3.08
N TYR A 112 11.41 1.96 3.28
CA TYR A 112 11.37 3.07 2.30
C TYR A 112 10.09 3.08 1.46
N GLY A 113 8.95 3.00 2.15
CA GLY A 113 7.62 3.19 1.56
C GLY A 113 7.19 4.64 1.72
N ALA A 114 6.66 5.23 0.66
CA ALA A 114 6.06 6.54 0.78
C ALA A 114 4.73 6.52 1.55
N TYR A 115 4.49 7.59 2.31
CA TYR A 115 3.20 7.78 2.97
C TYR A 115 2.13 8.25 1.98
N LEU A 116 0.94 7.65 2.07
CA LEU A 116 -0.23 8.10 1.32
C LEU A 116 -0.71 9.46 1.84
N LEU A 117 -1.41 10.23 0.99
CA LEU A 117 -2.03 11.48 1.40
C LEU A 117 -2.93 11.30 2.63
N HIS A 118 -2.83 12.23 3.58
CA HIS A 118 -3.57 12.22 4.86
C HIS A 118 -3.26 11.03 5.77
N TYR A 119 -2.14 10.33 5.58
CA TYR A 119 -1.75 9.21 6.44
C TYR A 119 -1.69 9.63 7.92
N LEU A 120 -1.03 10.74 8.24
CA LEU A 120 -0.92 11.25 9.62
C LEU A 120 -2.28 11.66 10.19
N ASP A 121 -3.13 12.31 9.41
CA ASP A 121 -4.48 12.72 9.84
C ASP A 121 -5.31 11.49 10.24
N LYS A 122 -5.28 10.44 9.41
CA LYS A 122 -6.02 9.19 9.65
C LYS A 122 -5.40 8.34 10.75
N GLY A 123 -4.07 8.31 10.85
CA GLY A 123 -3.35 7.52 11.85
C GLY A 123 -3.47 8.11 13.26
N SER A 124 -3.23 9.41 13.40
CA SER A 124 -3.24 10.12 14.69
C SER A 124 -4.61 10.08 15.40
N GLN A 125 -5.70 9.95 14.64
CA GLN A 125 -7.06 9.90 15.17
C GLN A 125 -7.53 8.47 15.49
N ASN A 126 -6.76 7.44 15.13
CA ASN A 126 -7.19 6.06 15.25
C ASN A 126 -6.64 5.40 16.52
N SER A 127 -7.43 5.45 17.59
CA SER A 127 -7.06 4.89 18.90
C SER A 127 -6.76 3.39 18.87
N LYS A 128 -7.22 2.65 17.86
CA LYS A 128 -6.94 1.21 17.70
C LYS A 128 -5.51 0.92 17.21
N LEU A 129 -4.78 1.94 16.75
CA LEU A 129 -3.37 1.81 16.35
C LEU A 129 -2.39 1.99 17.52
N VAL A 130 -2.87 2.45 18.68
CA VAL A 130 -2.01 2.76 19.85
C VAL A 130 -1.18 1.57 20.34
N ASN A 131 -1.64 0.35 20.07
CA ASN A 131 -0.98 -0.89 20.48
C ASN A 131 -0.17 -1.55 19.35
N THR A 132 -0.10 -0.94 18.17
CA THR A 132 0.65 -1.48 17.04
C THR A 132 2.07 -0.92 17.05
N SER A 133 3.06 -1.80 17.17
CA SER A 133 4.47 -1.37 17.11
C SER A 133 4.86 -0.99 15.68
N TYR A 134 5.60 0.10 15.50
CA TYR A 134 5.97 0.60 14.18
C TYR A 134 7.48 0.79 14.08
N PHE A 135 8.13 0.07 13.16
CA PHE A 135 9.56 0.16 12.91
C PHE A 135 9.84 0.48 11.44
N ALA A 136 9.92 1.76 11.10
CA ALA A 136 10.27 2.19 9.74
C ALA A 136 11.77 2.08 9.49
N LEU A 137 12.12 1.55 8.32
CA LEU A 137 13.48 1.44 7.84
C LEU A 137 13.68 2.31 6.60
N HIS A 138 14.73 3.13 6.61
CA HIS A 138 14.96 4.12 5.57
C HIS A 138 16.44 4.27 5.24
N GLY A 139 16.77 4.42 3.96
CA GLY A 139 18.13 4.69 3.53
C GLY A 139 18.48 6.16 3.78
N ALA A 140 19.58 6.44 4.49
CA ALA A 140 20.02 7.82 4.76
C ALA A 140 20.35 8.62 3.48
N LEU A 141 20.67 7.91 2.40
CA LEU A 141 20.99 8.46 1.07
C LEU A 141 19.94 8.05 0.01
N ASP A 142 18.76 7.62 0.45
CA ASP A 142 17.67 7.29 -0.47
C ASP A 142 17.22 8.57 -1.18
N GLN A 143 17.51 8.62 -2.48
CA GLN A 143 17.10 9.71 -3.35
C GLN A 143 15.68 9.48 -3.88
N THR A 144 15.22 8.22 -3.95
CA THR A 144 13.87 7.88 -4.41
C THR A 144 12.83 8.26 -3.37
N ILE A 145 12.94 7.81 -2.12
CA ILE A 145 12.01 8.25 -1.06
C ILE A 145 12.77 9.17 -0.11
N PRO A 146 12.55 10.49 -0.11
CA PRO A 146 13.29 11.39 0.77
C PRO A 146 12.93 11.17 2.25
N ILE A 147 13.94 10.97 3.11
CA ILE A 147 13.74 10.76 4.55
C ILE A 147 13.04 11.93 5.26
N ARG A 148 13.12 13.13 4.68
CA ARG A 148 12.45 14.34 5.19
C ARG A 148 11.02 14.51 4.67
N GLY A 149 10.51 13.53 3.92
CA GLY A 149 9.29 13.63 3.15
C GLY A 149 9.47 14.49 1.90
N GLY A 150 8.40 14.59 1.10
CA GLY A 150 8.39 15.29 -0.18
C GLY A 150 7.98 14.37 -1.32
N ASP A 151 8.10 14.88 -2.54
CA ASP A 151 7.95 14.10 -3.76
C ASP A 151 9.09 13.07 -3.84
N SER A 152 8.81 11.85 -4.31
CA SER A 152 9.87 10.88 -4.58
C SER A 152 10.73 11.28 -5.81
N GLN A 153 11.76 10.50 -6.13
CA GLN A 153 12.54 10.62 -7.37
C GLN A 153 12.44 9.39 -8.25
#